data_AF-A0A0D3F6N6-F1
#
_entry.id   AF-A0A0D3F6N6-F1
#
_cell.length_a   1.000
_cell.length_b   1.000
_cell.length_c   1.000
_cell.angle_alpha   90.00
_cell.angle_beta   90.00
_cell.angle_gamma   90.00
#
_symmetry.space_group_name_H-M   'P 1'
#
loop_
_entity.id
_entity.type
_entity.pdbx_description
1 polymer ?
#
loop_
_entity_poly.entity_id
_entity_poly.type
_entity_poly.pdbx_seq_one_letter_code
_entity_poly.pdbx_strand_id
1 'polypeptide(L)'
;MQQKNQLQDKIRKQLREVQLSPSSYDTAWVAMVPVQGSHQTPRFPQCIEWILQNQHDDGSWGINLPGSVVNKDILLCTLACVVALKRWNTGRDHISRGLNFIGKNFWVAMDEQTIAPVGFNITFSGLLNLATGTGLEFPVMQTDIDGIFHMRKIELERDAYGIASSRRAFMAYVSEGLGNLQDWDQVMAYQRKNRSIFNSPSATAATVIHGHNDSAHCYLDSLVSKLDGPGVLPSPTPLPKQVTKNVN
;
A
#
# COMPACT_ATOMS: atom_id res chain seq x y z
N MET A 1 8.41 11.92 -41.85
CA MET A 1 9.50 11.79 -40.83
C MET A 1 9.27 12.68 -39.61
N GLN A 2 8.86 13.95 -39.79
CA GLN A 2 8.59 14.93 -38.71
C GLN A 2 7.47 14.53 -37.72
N GLN A 3 6.33 13.99 -38.18
CA GLN A 3 5.23 13.57 -37.31
C GLN A 3 5.58 12.41 -36.37
N LYS A 4 6.47 11.50 -36.80
CA LYS A 4 6.93 10.36 -35.99
C LYS A 4 7.80 10.83 -34.81
N ASN A 5 8.65 11.83 -35.04
CA ASN A 5 9.49 12.42 -34.00
C ASN A 5 8.65 13.23 -33.00
N GLN A 6 7.67 14.00 -33.46
CA GLN A 6 6.74 14.71 -32.58
C GLN A 6 5.90 13.76 -31.71
N LEU A 7 5.46 12.61 -32.26
CA LEU A 7 4.74 11.60 -31.49
C LEU A 7 5.66 10.94 -30.45
N GLN A 8 6.91 10.63 -30.80
CA GLN A 8 7.88 10.08 -29.87
C GLN A 8 8.23 11.06 -28.74
N ASP A 9 8.37 12.35 -29.04
CA ASP A 9 8.64 13.37 -28.04
C ASP A 9 7.43 13.64 -27.16
N LYS A 10 6.21 13.56 -27.71
CA LYS A 10 4.96 13.62 -26.93
C LYS A 10 4.80 12.41 -26.01
N ILE A 11 5.08 11.20 -26.50
CA ILE A 11 5.08 9.98 -25.68
C ILE A 11 6.17 10.05 -24.60
N ARG A 12 7.39 10.52 -24.92
CA ARG A 12 8.45 10.72 -23.93
C ARG A 12 8.09 11.77 -22.90
N LYS A 13 7.43 12.85 -23.31
CA LYS A 13 6.95 13.89 -22.41
C LYS A 13 5.84 13.34 -21.51
N GLN A 14 4.86 12.63 -22.05
CA GLN A 14 3.81 11.95 -21.28
C GLN A 14 4.35 10.85 -20.36
N LEU A 15 5.41 10.13 -20.75
CA LEU A 15 6.10 9.15 -19.91
C LEU A 15 6.97 9.79 -18.82
N ARG A 16 7.45 11.03 -19.04
CA ARG A 16 8.14 11.83 -18.01
C ARG A 16 7.17 12.53 -17.07
N GLU A 17 5.99 12.88 -17.58
CA GLU A 17 4.87 13.52 -16.88
C GLU A 17 3.76 12.51 -16.55
N VAL A 18 4.08 11.23 -16.30
CA VAL A 18 3.06 10.30 -15.79
C VAL A 18 2.68 10.79 -14.39
N GLN A 19 1.65 11.62 -14.32
CA GLN A 19 0.85 11.82 -13.12
C GLN A 19 0.17 10.49 -12.85
N LEU A 20 0.90 9.61 -12.16
CA LEU A 20 0.33 8.42 -11.56
C LEU A 20 -0.80 8.89 -10.65
N SER A 21 -1.97 8.28 -10.79
CA SER A 21 -3.11 8.62 -9.96
C SER A 21 -2.76 8.43 -8.48
N PRO A 22 -3.30 9.29 -7.59
CA PRO A 22 -3.18 9.14 -6.15
C PRO A 22 -3.43 7.70 -5.69
N SER A 23 -2.49 7.10 -4.97
CA SER A 23 -2.68 5.83 -4.27
C SER A 23 -3.11 6.12 -2.84
N SER A 24 -4.37 5.86 -2.53
CA SER A 24 -4.89 5.99 -1.16
C SER A 24 -4.16 5.05 -0.21
N TYR A 25 -3.86 3.84 -0.67
CA TYR A 25 -3.11 2.82 0.07
C TYR A 25 -1.71 3.29 0.45
N ASP A 26 -0.92 3.78 -0.52
CA ASP A 26 0.44 4.26 -0.25
C ASP A 26 0.43 5.51 0.64
N THR A 27 -0.52 6.42 0.39
CA THR A 27 -0.68 7.64 1.21
C THR A 27 -1.00 7.30 2.67
N ALA A 28 -1.83 6.28 2.90
CA ALA A 28 -2.12 5.78 4.25
C ALA A 28 -0.88 5.18 4.94
N TRP A 29 -0.08 4.38 4.24
CA TRP A 29 1.16 3.84 4.81
C TRP A 29 2.16 4.92 5.18
N VAL A 30 2.33 5.93 4.33
CA VAL A 30 3.22 7.08 4.63
C VAL A 30 2.66 7.94 5.76
N ALA A 31 1.33 8.11 5.85
CA ALA A 31 0.70 8.80 6.95
C ALA A 31 1.01 8.16 8.31
N MET A 32 1.22 6.83 8.38
CA MET A 32 1.56 6.11 9.62
C MET A 32 3.01 6.30 10.09
N VAL A 33 3.88 6.94 9.30
CA VAL A 33 5.29 7.10 9.63
C VAL A 33 5.48 8.09 10.78
N PRO A 34 6.10 7.68 11.91
CA PRO A 34 6.41 8.59 13.01
C PRO A 34 7.64 9.47 12.71
N VAL A 35 7.74 10.59 13.41
CA VAL A 35 9.00 11.35 13.53
C VAL A 35 10.04 10.49 14.22
N GLN A 36 11.30 10.55 13.78
CA GLN A 36 12.39 9.80 14.39
C GLN A 36 12.53 10.20 15.86
N GLY A 37 12.51 9.22 16.77
CA GLY A 37 12.58 9.44 18.22
C GLY A 37 11.26 9.83 18.89
N SER A 38 10.13 9.92 18.17
CA SER A 38 8.80 10.13 18.75
C SER A 38 7.75 9.19 18.16
N HIS A 39 7.13 8.36 18.99
CA HIS A 39 6.06 7.46 18.54
C HIS A 39 4.67 8.12 18.47
N GLN A 40 4.55 9.39 18.87
CA GLN A 40 3.27 10.09 19.04
C GLN A 40 3.03 11.19 18.00
N THR A 41 4.01 11.47 17.14
CA THR A 41 3.91 12.57 16.16
C THR A 41 4.09 12.04 14.74
N PRO A 42 3.14 12.33 13.82
CA PRO A 42 3.30 11.96 12.42
C PRO A 42 4.39 12.78 11.76
N ARG A 43 5.25 12.13 10.96
CA ARG A 43 6.24 12.83 10.13
C ARG A 43 5.60 13.58 8.97
N PHE A 44 4.49 13.05 8.44
CA PHE A 44 3.79 13.57 7.26
C PHE A 44 2.32 13.91 7.56
N PRO A 45 2.04 14.94 8.38
CA PRO A 45 0.67 15.34 8.70
C PRO A 45 -0.19 15.67 7.46
N GLN A 46 0.42 16.14 6.38
CA GLN A 46 -0.23 16.38 5.09
C GLN A 46 -0.86 15.14 4.46
N CYS A 47 -0.30 13.94 4.70
CA CYS A 47 -0.91 12.70 4.22
C CYS A 47 -2.15 12.34 5.03
N ILE A 48 -2.17 12.67 6.33
CA ILE A 48 -3.35 12.50 7.19
C ILE A 48 -4.46 13.45 6.73
N GLU A 49 -4.13 14.72 6.47
CA GLU A 49 -5.08 15.70 5.97
C GLU A 49 -5.68 15.27 4.63
N TRP A 50 -4.85 14.75 3.73
CA TRP A 50 -5.33 14.20 2.47
C TRP A 50 -6.35 13.06 2.69
N ILE A 51 -6.07 12.12 3.60
CA ILE A 51 -7.00 11.03 3.91
C ILE A 51 -8.34 11.58 4.40
N LEU A 52 -8.33 12.58 5.30
CA LEU A 52 -9.55 13.20 5.83
C LEU A 52 -10.38 13.89 4.73
N GLN A 53 -9.72 14.50 3.74
CA GLN A 53 -10.40 15.25 2.67
C GLN A 53 -10.88 14.38 1.49
N ASN A 54 -10.46 13.11 1.40
CA ASN A 54 -10.67 12.27 0.21
C ASN A 54 -11.45 10.97 0.49
N GLN A 55 -12.23 10.92 1.58
CA GLN A 55 -13.19 9.83 1.79
C GLN A 55 -14.42 10.04 0.89
N HIS A 56 -14.86 8.98 0.22
CA HIS A 56 -16.11 8.99 -0.55
C HIS A 56 -17.34 8.98 0.37
N ASP A 57 -18.49 9.38 -0.16
CA ASP A 57 -19.76 9.44 0.58
C ASP A 57 -20.21 8.07 1.14
N ASP A 58 -19.82 6.98 0.47
CA ASP A 58 -20.09 5.60 0.92
C ASP A 58 -19.16 5.13 2.06
N GLY A 59 -18.16 5.93 2.42
CA GLY A 59 -17.16 5.65 3.45
C GLY A 59 -15.85 5.04 2.93
N SER A 60 -15.73 4.77 1.64
CA SER A 60 -14.52 4.16 1.06
C SER A 60 -13.41 5.17 0.72
N TRP A 61 -12.21 4.63 0.49
CA TRP A 61 -11.11 5.31 -0.20
C TRP A 61 -10.62 4.45 -1.37
N GLY A 62 -10.02 5.09 -2.37
CA GLY A 62 -9.52 4.46 -3.59
C GLY A 62 -10.15 5.05 -4.84
N ILE A 63 -9.82 4.49 -6.00
CA ILE A 63 -10.36 4.94 -7.28
C ILE A 63 -11.77 4.36 -7.44
N ASN A 64 -12.77 5.14 -7.05
CA ASN A 64 -14.19 4.80 -7.23
C ASN A 64 -14.75 5.57 -8.43
N LEU A 65 -14.82 4.91 -9.59
CA LEU A 65 -15.44 5.49 -10.78
C LEU A 65 -16.96 5.30 -10.71
N PRO A 66 -17.78 6.26 -11.19
CA PRO A 66 -19.24 6.13 -11.20
C PRO A 66 -19.69 4.81 -11.84
N GLY A 67 -20.43 3.99 -11.10
CA GLY A 67 -20.94 2.69 -11.55
C GLY A 67 -19.94 1.52 -11.41
N SER A 68 -18.78 1.72 -10.79
CA SER A 68 -17.85 0.64 -10.49
C SER A 68 -18.35 -0.23 -9.34
N VAL A 69 -18.15 -1.55 -9.44
CA VAL A 69 -18.43 -2.49 -8.36
C VAL A 69 -17.27 -2.44 -7.35
N VAL A 70 -17.60 -2.52 -6.05
CA VAL A 70 -16.60 -2.61 -4.98
C VAL A 70 -15.67 -3.79 -5.26
N ASN A 71 -14.36 -3.53 -5.22
CA ASN A 71 -13.33 -4.52 -5.49
C ASN A 71 -12.31 -4.57 -4.34
N LYS A 72 -11.39 -5.54 -4.42
CA LYS A 72 -10.35 -5.76 -3.41
C LYS A 72 -9.42 -4.55 -3.22
N ASP A 73 -9.18 -3.74 -4.25
CA ASP A 73 -8.35 -2.54 -4.15
C ASP A 73 -9.02 -1.44 -3.32
N ILE A 74 -10.30 -1.16 -3.55
CA ILE A 74 -11.08 -0.19 -2.76
C ILE A 74 -11.15 -0.65 -1.30
N LEU A 75 -11.37 -1.94 -1.06
CA LEU A 75 -11.41 -2.50 0.29
C LEU A 75 -10.06 -2.38 1.01
N LEU A 76 -8.96 -2.67 0.30
CA LEU A 76 -7.60 -2.53 0.82
C LEU A 76 -7.25 -1.06 1.12
N CYS A 77 -7.55 -0.14 0.21
CA CYS A 77 -7.37 1.30 0.38
C CYS A 77 -8.14 1.81 1.59
N THR A 78 -9.41 1.42 1.71
CA THR A 78 -10.28 1.82 2.83
C THR A 78 -9.72 1.35 4.17
N LEU A 79 -9.32 0.08 4.25
CA LEU A 79 -8.70 -0.46 5.47
C LEU A 79 -7.41 0.28 5.84
N ALA A 80 -6.53 0.53 4.86
CA ALA A 80 -5.29 1.26 5.10
C ALA A 80 -5.56 2.66 5.66
N CYS A 81 -6.49 3.41 5.06
CA CYS A 81 -6.87 4.75 5.53
C CYS A 81 -7.46 4.73 6.94
N VAL A 82 -8.33 3.76 7.27
CA VAL A 82 -8.87 3.58 8.62
C VAL A 82 -7.76 3.34 9.65
N VAL A 83 -6.81 2.46 9.33
CA VAL A 83 -5.67 2.15 10.21
C VAL A 83 -4.77 3.37 10.40
N ALA A 84 -4.52 4.13 9.34
CA ALA A 84 -3.73 5.36 9.41
C ALA A 84 -4.38 6.42 10.30
N LEU A 85 -5.69 6.63 10.18
CA LEU A 85 -6.43 7.56 11.05
C LEU A 85 -6.44 7.09 12.51
N LYS A 86 -6.63 5.79 12.74
CA LYS A 86 -6.61 5.18 14.07
C LYS A 86 -5.24 5.32 14.73
N ARG A 87 -4.14 5.15 13.98
CA ARG A 87 -2.75 5.27 14.48
C ARG A 87 -2.51 6.59 15.22
N TRP A 88 -3.15 7.66 14.76
CA TRP A 88 -3.04 9.02 15.31
C TRP A 88 -4.27 9.46 16.09
N ASN A 89 -5.23 8.56 16.33
CA ASN A 89 -6.49 8.82 17.02
C ASN A 89 -7.24 10.07 16.49
N THR A 90 -7.29 10.22 15.17
CA THR A 90 -7.95 11.34 14.48
C THR A 90 -9.05 10.85 13.55
N GLY A 91 -9.96 11.74 13.14
CA GLY A 91 -11.00 11.41 12.15
C GLY A 91 -12.01 10.33 12.58
N ARG A 92 -12.48 10.36 13.83
CA ARG A 92 -13.42 9.34 14.37
C ARG A 92 -14.61 9.03 13.47
N ASP A 93 -15.24 10.04 12.88
CA ASP A 93 -16.37 9.84 11.96
C ASP A 93 -15.95 9.15 10.67
N HIS A 94 -14.76 9.47 10.15
CA HIS A 94 -14.18 8.83 8.96
C HIS A 94 -13.87 7.36 9.24
N ILE A 95 -13.30 7.05 10.40
CA ILE A 95 -13.08 5.68 10.89
C ILE A 95 -14.40 4.92 10.94
N SER A 96 -15.43 5.49 11.57
CA SER A 96 -16.75 4.84 11.68
C SER A 96 -17.38 4.53 10.33
N ARG A 97 -17.34 5.49 9.38
CA ARG A 97 -17.86 5.28 8.02
C ARG A 97 -17.04 4.24 7.25
N GLY A 98 -15.71 4.28 7.37
CA GLY A 98 -14.82 3.30 6.74
C GLY A 98 -15.03 1.87 7.26
N LEU A 99 -15.18 1.70 8.58
CA LEU A 99 -15.51 0.40 9.19
C LEU A 99 -16.87 -0.12 8.72
N ASN A 100 -17.88 0.75 8.63
CA ASN A 100 -19.19 0.40 8.10
C ASN A 100 -19.12 -0.02 6.62
N PHE A 101 -18.32 0.67 5.80
CA PHE A 101 -18.05 0.26 4.42
C PHE A 101 -17.38 -1.12 4.35
N ILE A 102 -16.34 -1.34 5.16
CA ILE A 102 -15.62 -2.61 5.23
C ILE A 102 -16.57 -3.74 5.64
N GLY A 103 -17.39 -3.55 6.67
CA GLY A 103 -18.35 -4.57 7.13
C GLY A 103 -19.34 -4.98 6.05
N LYS A 104 -19.92 -4.01 5.33
CA LYS A 104 -20.87 -4.27 4.24
C LYS A 104 -20.24 -5.00 3.05
N ASN A 105 -18.95 -4.81 2.82
CA ASN A 105 -18.24 -5.30 1.64
C ASN A 105 -17.17 -6.35 1.95
N PHE A 106 -17.12 -6.88 3.18
CA PHE A 106 -16.04 -7.77 3.61
C PHE A 106 -15.97 -9.06 2.77
N TRP A 107 -17.13 -9.51 2.28
CA TRP A 107 -17.24 -10.65 1.37
C TRP A 107 -16.35 -10.53 0.12
N VAL A 108 -16.06 -9.31 -0.35
CA VAL A 108 -15.18 -9.06 -1.51
C VAL A 108 -13.76 -9.55 -1.26
N ALA A 109 -13.29 -9.51 -0.01
CA ALA A 109 -11.98 -10.05 0.35
C ALA A 109 -11.93 -11.59 0.26
N MET A 110 -13.06 -12.26 0.49
CA MET A 110 -13.21 -13.72 0.46
C MET A 110 -13.55 -14.27 -0.93
N ASP A 111 -13.98 -13.43 -1.86
CA ASP A 111 -14.35 -13.86 -3.20
C ASP A 111 -13.11 -14.18 -4.06
N GLU A 112 -12.91 -15.46 -4.37
CA GLU A 112 -11.82 -15.93 -5.22
C GLU A 112 -11.96 -15.49 -6.69
N GLN A 113 -13.17 -15.16 -7.15
CA GLN A 113 -13.42 -14.75 -8.54
C GLN A 113 -13.07 -13.27 -8.77
N THR A 114 -13.03 -12.46 -7.72
CA THR A 114 -12.64 -11.06 -7.81
C THR A 114 -11.14 -10.91 -8.01
N ILE A 115 -10.75 -10.19 -9.08
CA ILE A 115 -9.36 -9.83 -9.38
C ILE A 115 -8.76 -9.11 -8.18
N ALA A 116 -7.63 -9.64 -7.68
CA ALA A 116 -6.93 -9.11 -6.52
C ALA A 116 -5.66 -8.35 -6.93
N PRO A 117 -5.31 -7.26 -6.22
CA PRO A 117 -3.95 -6.72 -6.26
C PRO A 117 -2.92 -7.79 -5.90
N VAL A 118 -1.72 -7.68 -6.46
CA VAL A 118 -0.62 -8.59 -6.13
C VAL A 118 -0.33 -8.51 -4.63
N GLY A 119 -0.30 -9.66 -3.96
CA GLY A 119 -0.04 -9.74 -2.52
C GLY A 119 -1.21 -9.37 -1.61
N PHE A 120 -2.43 -9.22 -2.16
CA PHE A 120 -3.61 -8.79 -1.39
C PHE A 120 -3.83 -9.60 -0.11
N ASN A 121 -3.74 -10.93 -0.13
CA ASN A 121 -4.01 -11.70 1.09
C ASN A 121 -2.96 -11.42 2.18
N ILE A 122 -1.72 -11.06 1.80
CA ILE A 122 -0.65 -10.72 2.74
C ILE A 122 -0.86 -9.30 3.27
N THR A 123 -1.09 -8.32 2.39
CA THR A 123 -1.23 -6.90 2.76
C THR A 123 -2.52 -6.63 3.52
N PHE A 124 -3.65 -7.17 3.06
CA PHE A 124 -4.96 -7.01 3.70
C PHE A 124 -4.99 -7.64 5.09
N SER A 125 -4.52 -8.89 5.23
CA SER A 125 -4.43 -9.54 6.54
C SER A 125 -3.43 -8.85 7.48
N GLY A 126 -2.34 -8.29 6.93
CA GLY A 126 -1.37 -7.50 7.69
C GLY A 126 -1.99 -6.25 8.30
N LEU A 127 -2.78 -5.52 7.50
CA LEU A 127 -3.53 -4.36 7.98
C LEU A 127 -4.63 -4.74 8.96
N LEU A 128 -5.32 -5.87 8.78
CA LEU A 128 -6.29 -6.37 9.76
C LEU A 128 -5.62 -6.65 11.10
N ASN A 129 -4.47 -7.33 11.10
CA ASN A 129 -3.68 -7.55 12.32
C ASN A 129 -3.24 -6.24 12.98
N LEU A 130 -2.81 -5.26 12.19
CA LEU A 130 -2.43 -3.94 12.70
C LEU A 130 -3.64 -3.23 13.33
N ALA A 131 -4.79 -3.28 12.66
CA ALA A 131 -6.03 -2.67 13.13
C ALA A 131 -6.50 -3.29 14.46
N THR A 132 -6.60 -4.62 14.54
CA THR A 132 -7.03 -5.33 15.76
C THR A 132 -6.05 -5.09 16.90
N GLY A 133 -4.75 -5.06 16.63
CA GLY A 133 -3.72 -4.70 17.62
C GLY A 133 -3.84 -3.28 18.20
N THR A 134 -4.53 -2.37 17.49
CA THR A 134 -4.85 -1.02 17.99
C THR A 134 -6.22 -0.91 18.67
N GLY A 135 -6.92 -2.03 18.85
CA GLY A 135 -8.26 -2.08 19.42
C GLY A 135 -9.36 -1.59 18.49
N LEU A 136 -9.17 -1.69 17.16
CA LEU A 136 -10.28 -1.53 16.23
C LEU A 136 -11.10 -2.83 16.20
N GLU A 137 -12.41 -2.66 16.32
CA GLU A 137 -13.39 -3.73 16.15
C GLU A 137 -14.02 -3.62 14.77
N PHE A 138 -14.09 -4.73 14.05
CA PHE A 138 -14.72 -4.79 12.74
C PHE A 138 -16.14 -5.34 12.86
N PRO A 139 -17.13 -4.74 12.18
CA PRO A 139 -18.50 -5.22 12.17
C PRO A 139 -18.66 -6.43 11.22
N VAL A 140 -17.91 -7.51 11.47
CA VAL A 140 -17.87 -8.74 10.68
C VAL A 140 -17.78 -9.96 11.60
N MET A 141 -18.08 -11.15 11.08
CA MET A 141 -17.96 -12.37 11.89
C MET A 141 -16.50 -12.73 12.10
N GLN A 142 -16.18 -13.23 13.30
CA GLN A 142 -14.82 -13.71 13.59
C GLN A 142 -14.38 -14.81 12.60
N THR A 143 -15.31 -15.66 12.15
CA THR A 143 -15.05 -16.69 11.14
C THR A 143 -14.59 -16.13 9.80
N ASP A 144 -15.06 -14.93 9.42
CA ASP A 144 -14.65 -14.28 8.17
C ASP A 144 -13.22 -13.77 8.30
N ILE A 145 -12.89 -13.17 9.44
CA ILE A 145 -11.52 -12.74 9.78
C ILE A 145 -10.57 -13.94 9.78
N ASP A 146 -10.97 -15.05 10.40
CA ASP A 146 -10.19 -16.29 10.44
C ASP A 146 -9.98 -16.85 9.02
N GLY A 147 -10.99 -16.74 8.14
CA GLY A 147 -10.90 -17.08 6.73
C GLY A 147 -9.82 -16.28 5.98
N ILE A 148 -9.73 -14.97 6.22
CA ILE A 148 -8.66 -14.12 5.65
C ILE A 148 -7.28 -14.59 6.11
N PHE A 149 -7.12 -14.90 7.40
CA PHE A 149 -5.84 -15.39 7.92
C PHE A 149 -5.48 -16.78 7.40
N HIS A 150 -6.47 -17.63 7.15
CA HIS A 150 -6.27 -18.91 6.49
C HIS A 150 -5.75 -18.74 5.06
N MET A 151 -6.33 -17.83 4.27
CA MET A 151 -5.84 -17.53 2.92
C MET A 151 -4.42 -16.96 2.92
N ARG A 152 -4.09 -16.08 3.88
CA ARG A 152 -2.71 -15.59 4.09
C ARG A 152 -1.75 -16.75 4.32
N LYS A 153 -2.12 -17.71 5.18
CA LYS A 153 -1.29 -18.88 5.48
C LYS A 153 -1.04 -19.73 4.23
N ILE A 154 -2.10 -20.01 3.45
CA ILE A 154 -1.97 -20.74 2.18
C ILE A 154 -1.01 -20.01 1.22
N GLU A 155 -1.13 -18.69 1.09
CA GLU A 155 -0.25 -17.92 0.19
C GLU A 155 1.22 -17.93 0.65
N LEU A 156 1.46 -17.85 1.96
CA LEU A 156 2.81 -17.95 2.52
C LEU A 156 3.42 -19.35 2.38
N GLU A 157 2.58 -20.39 2.40
CA GLU A 157 2.98 -21.80 2.25
C GLU A 157 3.09 -22.25 0.80
N ARG A 158 2.48 -21.55 -0.17
CA ARG A 158 2.45 -21.89 -1.60
C ARG A 158 3.81 -21.95 -2.30
N ASP A 159 4.91 -21.72 -1.57
CA ASP A 159 6.27 -21.65 -2.07
C ASP A 159 7.18 -22.82 -1.64
N ALA A 160 6.69 -24.04 -1.81
CA ALA A 160 7.53 -25.25 -1.87
C ALA A 160 8.06 -25.56 -3.30
N TYR A 161 7.66 -24.79 -4.33
CA TYR A 161 7.97 -25.10 -5.74
C TYR A 161 8.65 -23.96 -6.55
N GLY A 162 8.89 -22.79 -5.94
CA GLY A 162 9.58 -21.65 -6.58
C GLY A 162 11.08 -21.57 -6.28
N ILE A 163 11.84 -20.82 -7.09
CA ILE A 163 13.23 -20.47 -6.77
C ILE A 163 13.19 -19.56 -5.53
N ALA A 164 13.90 -19.93 -4.46
CA ALA A 164 13.93 -19.19 -3.18
C ALA A 164 14.19 -17.67 -3.34
N SER A 165 14.91 -17.25 -4.38
CA SER A 165 15.14 -15.84 -4.71
C SER A 165 13.89 -15.07 -5.14
N SER A 166 12.98 -15.70 -5.90
CA SER A 166 11.71 -15.09 -6.33
C SER A 166 10.77 -14.90 -5.16
N ARG A 167 10.70 -15.90 -4.27
CA ARG A 167 9.96 -15.81 -3.00
C ARG A 167 10.43 -14.63 -2.16
N ARG A 168 11.75 -14.52 -1.95
CA ARG A 168 12.33 -13.40 -1.19
C ARG A 168 11.98 -12.04 -1.80
N ALA A 169 12.04 -11.91 -3.12
CA ALA A 169 11.68 -10.67 -3.81
C ALA A 169 10.20 -10.33 -3.62
N PHE A 170 9.31 -11.32 -3.73
CA PHE A 170 7.89 -11.15 -3.50
C PHE A 170 7.59 -10.74 -2.05
N MET A 171 8.14 -11.46 -1.06
CA MET A 171 7.99 -11.12 0.37
C MET A 171 8.50 -9.71 0.68
N ALA A 172 9.64 -9.30 0.11
CA ALA A 172 10.15 -7.95 0.28
C ALA A 172 9.25 -6.88 -0.37
N TYR A 173 8.58 -7.21 -1.47
CA TYR A 173 7.65 -6.30 -2.15
C TYR A 173 6.37 -6.05 -1.34
N VAL A 174 5.88 -7.06 -0.60
CA VAL A 174 4.69 -6.98 0.26
C VAL A 174 5.03 -6.85 1.75
N SER A 175 6.24 -6.37 2.05
CA SER A 175 6.82 -6.36 3.40
C SER A 175 5.96 -5.59 4.42
N GLU A 176 5.20 -4.60 3.96
CA GLU A 176 4.25 -3.86 4.79
C GLU A 176 3.11 -4.72 5.34
N GLY A 177 2.73 -5.80 4.63
CA GLY A 177 1.75 -6.78 5.09
C GLY A 177 2.30 -7.84 6.05
N LEU A 178 3.62 -7.96 6.14
CA LEU A 178 4.29 -9.03 6.88
C LEU A 178 4.64 -8.62 8.32
N GLY A 179 4.92 -7.34 8.57
CA GLY A 179 5.19 -6.81 9.90
C GLY A 179 6.28 -7.60 10.62
N ASN A 180 5.98 -8.12 11.82
CA ASN A 180 6.94 -8.86 12.65
C ASN A 180 7.38 -10.22 12.05
N LEU A 181 6.68 -10.75 11.05
CA LEU A 181 7.08 -11.99 10.37
C LEU A 181 8.20 -11.76 9.34
N GLN A 182 8.50 -10.49 9.03
CA GLN A 182 9.45 -10.13 7.99
C GLN A 182 10.88 -10.11 8.52
N ASP A 183 11.79 -10.74 7.77
CA ASP A 183 13.22 -10.50 7.88
C ASP A 183 13.55 -9.20 7.14
N TRP A 184 13.73 -8.11 7.91
CA TRP A 184 13.98 -6.77 7.37
C TRP A 184 15.37 -6.62 6.76
N ASP A 185 16.36 -7.40 7.19
CA ASP A 185 17.70 -7.41 6.58
C ASP A 185 17.61 -7.93 5.13
N GLN A 186 16.76 -8.93 4.89
CA GLN A 186 16.48 -9.39 3.53
C GLN A 186 15.73 -8.36 2.68
N VAL A 187 14.84 -7.55 3.28
CA VAL A 187 14.16 -6.45 2.55
C VAL A 187 15.18 -5.40 2.11
N MET A 188 16.18 -5.09 2.93
CA MET A 188 17.20 -4.09 2.63
C MET A 188 18.03 -4.44 1.39
N ALA A 189 18.15 -5.73 1.04
CA ALA A 189 18.79 -6.16 -0.20
C ALA A 189 18.09 -5.62 -1.47
N TYR A 190 16.82 -5.19 -1.37
CA TYR A 190 16.03 -4.62 -2.45
C TYR A 190 15.93 -3.10 -2.42
N GLN A 191 16.70 -2.43 -1.53
CA GLN A 191 16.79 -0.98 -1.51
C GLN A 191 17.41 -0.45 -2.82
N ARG A 192 16.71 0.49 -3.45
CA ARG A 192 17.16 1.17 -4.67
C ARG A 192 18.10 2.34 -4.33
N LYS A 193 18.79 2.86 -5.35
CA LYS A 193 19.69 4.03 -5.21
C LYS A 193 18.99 5.28 -4.65
N ASN A 194 17.69 5.44 -4.91
CA ASN A 194 16.85 6.52 -4.38
C ASN A 194 16.37 6.26 -2.94
N ARG A 195 16.89 5.22 -2.26
CA ARG A 195 16.57 4.78 -0.89
C ARG A 195 15.20 4.12 -0.68
N SER A 196 14.38 4.01 -1.72
CA SER A 196 13.12 3.26 -1.66
C SER A 196 13.34 1.74 -1.67
N ILE A 197 12.39 1.00 -1.13
CA ILE A 197 12.21 -0.42 -1.41
C ILE A 197 11.37 -0.55 -2.68
N PHE A 198 11.92 -1.13 -3.75
CA PHE A 198 11.23 -1.33 -5.04
C PHE A 198 10.55 -0.09 -5.68
N ASN A 199 10.85 1.15 -5.27
CA ASN A 199 10.04 2.34 -5.59
C ASN A 199 8.59 2.28 -5.07
N SER A 200 8.32 1.46 -4.05
CA SER A 200 7.05 1.37 -3.36
C SER A 200 7.06 2.27 -2.12
N PRO A 201 6.19 3.30 -2.05
CA PRO A 201 6.09 4.15 -0.86
C PRO A 201 5.61 3.37 0.37
N SER A 202 4.63 2.49 0.23
CA SER A 202 4.12 1.63 1.32
C SER A 202 5.20 0.70 1.89
N ALA A 203 5.91 -0.05 1.05
CA ALA A 203 7.00 -0.92 1.50
C ALA A 203 8.13 -0.10 2.15
N THR A 204 8.45 1.07 1.59
CA THR A 204 9.47 1.96 2.18
C THR A 204 9.02 2.52 3.53
N ALA A 205 7.77 2.94 3.67
CA ALA A 205 7.19 3.40 4.93
C ALA A 205 7.22 2.32 6.00
N ALA A 206 6.93 1.07 5.65
CA ALA A 206 6.98 -0.04 6.60
C ALA A 206 8.40 -0.22 7.19
N THR A 207 9.45 -0.14 6.37
CA THR A 207 10.84 -0.25 6.87
C THR A 207 11.21 0.82 7.89
N VAL A 208 10.63 2.00 7.72
CA VAL A 208 10.80 3.14 8.62
C VAL A 208 10.00 2.93 9.90
N ILE A 209 8.74 2.53 9.80
CA ILE A 209 7.85 2.28 10.95
C ILE A 209 8.46 1.21 11.89
N HIS A 210 9.11 0.20 11.32
CA HIS A 210 9.77 -0.86 12.07
C HIS A 210 11.21 -0.54 12.50
N GLY A 211 11.74 0.65 12.20
CA GLY A 211 13.04 1.12 12.70
C GLY A 211 14.26 0.48 12.04
N HIS A 212 14.12 -0.05 10.83
CA HIS A 212 15.18 -0.79 10.13
C HIS A 212 15.93 0.03 9.09
N ASN A 213 15.54 1.29 8.82
CA ASN A 213 16.17 2.09 7.77
C ASN A 213 16.07 3.61 7.99
N ASP A 214 17.07 4.19 8.67
CA ASP A 214 17.15 5.64 8.86
C ASP A 214 17.22 6.42 7.54
N SER A 215 17.77 5.82 6.47
CA SER A 215 17.92 6.47 5.16
C SER A 215 16.65 6.47 4.30
N ALA A 216 15.67 5.61 4.62
CA ALA A 216 14.42 5.49 3.86
C ALA A 216 13.52 6.72 4.02
N HIS A 217 13.64 7.46 5.12
CA HIS A 217 12.97 8.74 5.30
C HIS A 217 13.29 9.74 4.18
N CYS A 218 14.52 9.76 3.66
CA CYS A 218 14.91 10.68 2.57
C CYS A 218 14.09 10.47 1.29
N TYR A 219 13.73 9.22 0.98
CA TYR A 219 12.85 8.92 -0.15
C TYR A 219 11.45 9.48 0.07
N LEU A 220 10.88 9.21 1.25
CA LEU A 220 9.53 9.66 1.61
C LEU A 220 9.44 11.18 1.69
N ASP A 221 10.43 11.84 2.29
CA ASP A 221 10.55 13.30 2.35
C ASP A 221 10.58 13.88 0.94
N SER A 222 11.44 13.35 0.05
CA SER A 222 11.51 13.80 -1.34
C SER A 222 10.24 13.50 -2.13
N LEU A 223 9.54 12.43 -1.81
CA LEU A 223 8.33 12.03 -2.50
C LEU A 223 7.20 12.98 -2.15
N VAL A 224 7.02 13.25 -0.85
CA VAL A 224 5.99 14.15 -0.34
C VAL A 224 6.28 15.61 -0.69
N SER A 225 7.56 16.02 -0.76
CA SER A 225 7.93 17.39 -1.13
C SER A 225 7.68 17.73 -2.60
N LYS A 226 7.56 16.73 -3.48
CA LYS A 226 7.29 16.90 -4.92
C LYS A 226 5.80 16.98 -5.25
N LEU A 227 4.94 16.88 -4.24
CA LEU A 227 3.51 16.98 -4.39
C LEU A 227 3.14 18.45 -4.26
N ASP A 228 2.89 19.10 -5.39
CA ASP A 228 2.33 20.45 -5.40
C ASP A 228 0.86 20.36 -4.97
N GLY A 229 0.58 20.46 -3.66
CA GLY A 229 -0.77 20.40 -3.09
C GLY A 229 -0.92 19.36 -1.96
N PRO A 230 -2.14 19.08 -1.46
CA PRO A 230 -2.33 18.19 -0.31
C PRO A 230 -1.90 16.76 -0.63
N GLY A 231 -0.67 16.39 -0.27
CA GLY A 231 -0.28 15.08 0.29
C GLY A 231 -0.46 13.77 -0.51
N VAL A 232 -0.80 13.79 -1.79
CA VAL A 232 -1.03 12.59 -2.63
C VAL A 232 0.24 11.81 -3.01
N LEU A 233 0.32 10.50 -2.76
CA LEU A 233 1.40 9.68 -3.32
C LEU A 233 1.04 8.97 -4.64
N PRO A 234 1.96 8.87 -5.61
CA PRO A 234 1.78 8.06 -6.80
C PRO A 234 1.85 6.55 -6.48
N SER A 235 1.06 5.73 -7.18
CA SER A 235 1.14 4.25 -7.06
C SER A 235 2.49 3.69 -7.52
N PRO A 236 2.96 2.55 -6.98
CA PRO A 236 4.22 1.95 -7.40
C PRO A 236 4.18 1.59 -8.89
N THR A 237 5.25 1.95 -9.62
CA THR A 237 5.46 1.43 -10.97
C THR A 237 5.59 -0.09 -10.93
N PRO A 238 4.89 -0.84 -11.80
CA PRO A 238 4.99 -2.30 -11.83
C PRO A 238 6.43 -2.77 -12.02
N LEU A 239 6.77 -3.92 -11.44
CA LEU A 239 8.08 -4.55 -11.57
C LEU A 239 8.47 -4.59 -13.06
N PRO A 240 9.70 -4.17 -13.44
CA PRO A 240 10.17 -4.39 -14.80
C PRO A 240 10.13 -5.90 -15.05
N LYS A 241 9.38 -6.32 -16.08
CA LYS A 241 9.46 -7.70 -16.60
C LYS A 241 10.95 -8.01 -16.75
N GLN A 242 11.38 -9.14 -16.19
CA GLN A 242 12.74 -9.62 -16.41
C GLN A 242 12.98 -9.58 -17.92
N VAL A 243 13.91 -8.73 -18.35
CA VAL A 243 14.43 -8.79 -19.71
C VAL A 243 15.12 -10.14 -19.76
N THR A 244 14.45 -11.13 -20.35
CA THR A 244 15.10 -12.30 -20.90
C THR A 244 16.13 -11.77 -21.88
N LYS A 245 17.37 -11.61 -21.40
CA LYS A 245 18.50 -11.39 -22.28
C LYS A 245 18.65 -12.68 -23.06
N ASN A 246 18.36 -12.59 -24.35
CA ASN A 246 18.74 -13.57 -25.36
C ASN A 246 20.21 -13.94 -25.13
N VAL A 247 20.43 -15.22 -24.88
CA VAL A 247 21.74 -15.85 -25.05
C VAL A 247 21.86 -16.07 -26.57
N ASN A 248 22.80 -15.33 -27.18
CA ASN A 248 23.49 -15.82 -28.37
C ASN A 248 24.66 -16.68 -27.89
#